data_AF-A0AAP9KPZ9-F1
#
_entry.id   AF-A0AAP9KPZ9-F1
#
_cell.length_a   1.000
_cell.length_b   1.000
_cell.length_c   1.000
_cell.angle_alpha   90.00
_cell.angle_beta   90.00
_cell.angle_gamma   90.00
#
_symmetry.space_group_name_H-M   'P 1'
#
loop_
_entity.id
_entity.type
_entity.pdbx_description
1 polymer ?
#
loop_
_entity_poly.entity_id
_entity_poly.type
_entity_poly.pdbx_seq_one_letter_code
_entity_poly.pdbx_strand_id
1 'polypeptide(L)'
;MSKEKQSDDVFNNPVLGTFIGVPRDTAGAMLTQEFAVRSPLPCIVILVHGVNDIGDAYETQEQGIVAGLNTRLARTDMHPHQWAEISGLTDLNGAARRVIHSGRSPVIPFYWGYRPVDRETYDNDQQRYRDEVKKLGLESVLPYDAFQENDPKRLKKLNPEMRGFCNDNYGNVLDLAVAKGGGTFANATTCIPDMLGPGANGGAIWMAGVYSRKLNGGDYTHPIYGNPHRIYQFFAAQRLADLILEIRKNPKTELDTINIVAHSQGTIITMLANMLVRQQDPQYAVADCTILCHSPYSLAPRFLENQLPGRQQTAKARQETLCNFCRLMATNPKYDPAGRYHPDFVQAMMNDGTLARKHQWHSDPRYGRNNYGRVYNYFCPDDGIVSLQSVQGFGWRGIPDQLAAGMENLYQRAFCQRYTTG
;
A
#
# COMPACT_ATOMS: atom_id res chain seq x y z
N MET A 1 -25.57 -23.84 34.14
CA MET A 1 -25.65 -22.64 33.27
C MET A 1 -24.41 -21.79 33.49
N SER A 2 -23.27 -22.22 32.94
CA SER A 2 -22.08 -21.38 32.84
C SER A 2 -22.25 -20.51 31.60
N LYS A 3 -22.15 -19.20 31.76
CA LYS A 3 -22.11 -18.26 30.64
C LYS A 3 -21.00 -18.69 29.67
N GLU A 4 -21.38 -19.20 28.50
CA GLU A 4 -20.47 -19.30 27.37
C GLU A 4 -19.93 -17.89 27.11
N LYS A 5 -18.63 -17.70 27.39
CA LYS A 5 -17.91 -16.53 26.95
C LYS A 5 -17.92 -16.58 25.42
N GLN A 6 -18.61 -15.61 24.82
CA GLN A 6 -18.68 -15.37 23.39
C GLN A 6 -17.25 -15.35 22.81
N SER A 7 -17.00 -16.20 21.82
CA SER A 7 -15.68 -16.52 21.27
C SER A 7 -15.20 -15.49 20.23
N ASP A 8 -15.10 -14.22 20.63
CA ASP A 8 -14.65 -13.15 19.73
C ASP A 8 -13.11 -13.01 19.67
N ASP A 9 -12.36 -13.95 20.24
CA ASP A 9 -10.90 -13.91 20.17
C ASP A 9 -10.43 -14.24 18.75
N VAL A 10 -9.78 -13.26 18.10
CA VAL A 10 -9.18 -13.40 16.76
C VAL A 10 -8.09 -14.49 16.79
N PHE A 11 -7.48 -14.70 17.96
CA PHE A 11 -6.43 -15.67 18.18
C PHE A 11 -6.99 -16.99 18.73
N ASN A 12 -6.35 -18.10 18.34
CA ASN A 12 -6.48 -19.32 19.11
C ASN A 12 -5.82 -19.08 20.46
N ASN A 13 -6.62 -18.94 21.52
CA ASN A 13 -6.14 -18.89 22.89
C ASN A 13 -6.50 -20.16 23.70
N PRO A 14 -6.33 -21.38 23.17
CA PRO A 14 -6.44 -22.55 24.01
C PRO A 14 -5.25 -22.57 24.96
N VAL A 15 -5.52 -22.67 26.26
CA VAL A 15 -4.55 -23.22 27.21
C VAL A 15 -4.34 -24.68 26.80
N LEU A 16 -3.44 -24.91 25.84
CA LEU A 16 -3.03 -26.24 25.46
C LEU A 16 -2.17 -26.76 26.61
N GLY A 17 -2.71 -27.68 27.41
CA GLY A 17 -1.86 -28.59 28.17
C GLY A 17 -0.93 -29.36 27.22
N THR A 18 0.07 -30.03 27.77
CA THR A 18 0.89 -30.99 27.01
C THR A 18 0.01 -32.17 26.58
N PHE A 19 -0.50 -32.14 25.36
CA PHE A 19 -1.26 -33.25 24.78
C PHE A 19 -0.35 -34.11 23.88
N ILE A 20 -0.34 -35.41 24.12
CA ILE A 20 0.24 -36.39 23.21
C ILE A 20 -0.91 -36.89 22.33
N GLY A 21 -0.82 -36.68 21.01
CA GLY A 21 -1.79 -37.25 20.08
C GLY A 21 -1.79 -38.77 20.18
N VAL A 22 -2.92 -39.37 20.55
CA VAL A 22 -3.09 -40.83 20.60
C VAL A 22 -3.85 -41.33 19.38
N PRO A 23 -3.52 -42.51 18.81
CA PRO A 23 -4.21 -43.03 17.64
C PRO A 23 -5.68 -43.31 17.94
N ARG A 24 -6.57 -42.71 17.15
CA ARG A 24 -8.04 -42.77 17.31
C ARG A 24 -8.57 -44.20 17.40
N ASP A 25 -7.90 -45.13 16.75
CA ASP A 25 -8.31 -46.53 16.63
C ASP A 25 -7.85 -47.40 17.82
N THR A 26 -6.95 -46.88 18.67
CA THR A 26 -6.37 -47.62 19.81
C THR A 26 -6.63 -46.98 21.17
N ALA A 27 -6.95 -45.69 21.20
CA ALA A 27 -7.36 -44.99 22.42
C ALA A 27 -8.88 -45.10 22.59
N GLY A 28 -9.33 -45.70 23.70
CA GLY A 28 -10.76 -45.73 24.04
C GLY A 28 -11.36 -44.31 24.12
N ALA A 29 -12.64 -44.18 23.82
CA ALA A 29 -13.36 -42.89 23.73
C ALA A 29 -13.27 -41.98 24.99
N MET A 30 -12.80 -42.53 26.13
CA MET A 30 -12.55 -41.76 27.36
C MET A 30 -11.24 -40.95 27.38
N LEU A 31 -10.33 -41.17 26.43
CA LEU A 31 -9.04 -40.46 26.33
C LEU A 31 -8.98 -39.43 25.19
N THR A 32 -10.00 -39.40 24.34
CA THR A 32 -10.09 -38.51 23.19
C THR A 32 -11.07 -37.37 23.47
N GLN A 33 -10.55 -36.17 23.66
CA GLN A 33 -11.35 -34.95 23.72
C GLN A 33 -11.21 -34.20 22.39
N GLU A 34 -12.32 -34.02 21.68
CA GLU A 34 -12.36 -33.12 20.52
C GLU A 34 -12.38 -31.67 21.02
N PHE A 35 -11.47 -30.84 20.51
CA PHE A 35 -11.46 -29.41 20.78
C PHE A 35 -11.38 -28.65 19.45
N ALA A 36 -12.18 -27.60 19.32
CA ALA A 36 -12.20 -26.78 18.12
C ALA A 36 -10.98 -25.85 18.10
N VAL A 37 -10.05 -26.07 17.18
CA VAL A 37 -8.96 -25.14 16.85
C VAL A 37 -9.35 -24.39 15.59
N ARG A 38 -9.27 -23.06 15.58
CA ARG A 38 -9.49 -22.29 14.34
C ARG A 38 -8.23 -22.40 13.48
N SER A 39 -8.37 -22.63 12.18
CA SER A 39 -7.20 -22.59 11.29
C SER A 39 -6.59 -21.19 11.27
N PRO A 40 -5.25 -21.03 11.32
CA PRO A 40 -4.61 -19.71 11.25
C PRO A 40 -5.04 -18.93 10.01
N LEU A 41 -4.93 -17.61 10.03
CA LEU A 41 -5.13 -16.81 8.81
C LEU A 41 -4.04 -17.19 7.79
N PRO A 42 -4.37 -17.21 6.49
CA PRO A 42 -3.46 -17.76 5.48
C PRO A 42 -2.25 -16.86 5.18
N CYS A 43 -2.37 -15.57 5.48
CA CYS A 43 -1.34 -14.56 5.25
C CYS A 43 -1.71 -13.25 5.95
N ILE A 44 -0.81 -12.28 5.87
CA ILE A 44 -1.05 -10.86 6.07
C ILE A 44 -1.17 -10.21 4.69
N VAL A 45 -2.15 -9.31 4.53
CA VAL A 45 -2.37 -8.53 3.31
C VAL A 45 -2.34 -7.05 3.65
N ILE A 46 -1.27 -6.35 3.27
CA ILE A 46 -1.16 -4.91 3.47
C ILE A 46 -1.79 -4.20 2.27
N LEU A 47 -2.83 -3.40 2.51
CA LEU A 47 -3.49 -2.59 1.47
C LEU A 47 -2.95 -1.16 1.46
N VAL A 48 -2.38 -0.72 0.35
CA VAL A 48 -1.79 0.62 0.21
C VAL A 48 -2.57 1.42 -0.82
N HIS A 49 -3.23 2.50 -0.37
CA HIS A 49 -4.04 3.37 -1.22
C HIS A 49 -3.21 4.38 -2.04
N GLY A 50 -3.86 5.09 -2.97
CA GLY A 50 -3.24 6.06 -3.89
C GLY A 50 -3.10 7.49 -3.34
N VAL A 51 -2.69 8.43 -4.19
CA VAL A 51 -2.71 9.87 -3.84
C VAL A 51 -4.13 10.39 -3.73
N ASN A 52 -4.34 11.42 -2.88
CA ASN A 52 -5.63 12.09 -2.69
C ASN A 52 -6.79 11.10 -2.41
N ASP A 53 -6.45 10.00 -1.77
CA ASP A 53 -7.32 8.91 -1.38
C ASP A 53 -7.19 8.78 0.13
N ILE A 54 -8.32 8.65 0.80
CA ILE A 54 -8.41 8.53 2.26
C ILE A 54 -8.52 7.07 2.72
N GLY A 55 -8.33 6.12 1.79
CA GLY A 55 -8.57 4.70 2.00
C GLY A 55 -10.06 4.35 2.00
N ASP A 56 -10.90 5.15 1.33
CA ASP A 56 -12.35 4.96 1.32
C ASP A 56 -12.76 3.58 0.74
N ALA A 57 -11.99 3.09 -0.23
CA ALA A 57 -12.19 1.81 -0.88
C ALA A 57 -11.72 0.60 -0.04
N TYR A 58 -11.05 0.79 1.10
CA TYR A 58 -10.47 -0.32 1.85
C TYR A 58 -11.49 -1.35 2.31
N GLU A 59 -12.67 -0.92 2.77
CA GLU A 59 -13.73 -1.85 3.18
C GLU A 59 -14.16 -2.73 2.01
N THR A 60 -14.40 -2.14 0.83
CA THR A 60 -14.80 -2.88 -0.37
C THR A 60 -13.69 -3.82 -0.86
N GLN A 61 -12.43 -3.38 -0.81
CA GLN A 61 -11.28 -4.19 -1.18
C GLN A 61 -11.11 -5.37 -0.23
N GLU A 62 -11.23 -5.15 1.08
CA GLU A 62 -11.20 -6.21 2.09
C GLU A 62 -12.31 -7.24 1.86
N GLN A 63 -13.55 -6.79 1.61
CA GLN A 63 -14.66 -7.70 1.30
C GLN A 63 -14.32 -8.62 0.13
N GLY A 64 -13.79 -8.07 -0.97
CA GLY A 64 -13.38 -8.84 -2.13
C GLY A 64 -12.23 -9.82 -1.83
N ILE A 65 -11.23 -9.40 -1.06
CA ILE A 65 -10.08 -10.23 -0.67
C ILE A 65 -10.52 -11.38 0.22
N VAL A 66 -11.32 -11.10 1.25
CA VAL A 66 -11.85 -12.12 2.16
C VAL A 66 -12.73 -13.12 1.41
N ALA A 67 -13.64 -12.65 0.56
CA ALA A 67 -14.49 -13.52 -0.27
C ALA A 67 -13.65 -14.40 -1.22
N GLY A 68 -12.62 -13.81 -1.83
CA GLY A 68 -11.68 -14.51 -2.69
C GLY A 68 -10.90 -15.59 -1.93
N LEU A 69 -10.35 -15.27 -0.76
CA LEU A 69 -9.61 -16.21 0.07
C LEU A 69 -10.50 -17.35 0.60
N ASN A 70 -11.72 -17.05 1.04
CA ASN A 70 -12.70 -18.06 1.45
C ASN A 70 -12.98 -19.04 0.31
N THR A 71 -13.32 -18.52 -0.88
CA THR A 71 -13.55 -19.34 -2.07
C THR A 71 -12.32 -20.18 -2.42
N ARG A 72 -11.15 -19.54 -2.41
CA ARG A 72 -9.92 -20.11 -2.94
C ARG A 72 -9.24 -21.11 -1.99
N LEU A 73 -9.52 -21.02 -0.69
CA LEU A 73 -9.02 -21.94 0.34
C LEU A 73 -10.12 -22.88 0.85
N ALA A 74 -11.30 -22.88 0.22
CA ALA A 74 -12.49 -23.62 0.65
C ALA A 74 -12.82 -23.38 2.14
N ARG A 75 -12.70 -22.12 2.58
CA ARG A 75 -12.99 -21.64 3.93
C ARG A 75 -14.27 -20.81 3.93
N THR A 76 -14.88 -20.70 5.11
CA THR A 76 -16.06 -19.87 5.35
C THR A 76 -15.95 -19.06 6.65
N ASP A 77 -14.82 -19.18 7.35
CA ASP A 77 -14.63 -18.58 8.68
C ASP A 77 -14.04 -17.17 8.61
N MET A 78 -13.38 -16.78 7.52
CA MET A 78 -12.86 -15.42 7.38
C MET A 78 -14.00 -14.44 7.08
N HIS A 79 -13.99 -13.30 7.76
CA HIS A 79 -14.96 -12.23 7.54
C HIS A 79 -14.29 -10.86 7.69
N PRO A 80 -14.75 -9.84 6.95
CA PRO A 80 -14.17 -8.50 7.01
C PRO A 80 -14.20 -7.91 8.42
N HIS A 81 -13.35 -6.90 8.63
CA HIS A 81 -13.43 -6.05 9.80
C HIS A 81 -14.74 -5.25 9.85
N GLN A 82 -15.07 -4.72 11.02
CA GLN A 82 -16.13 -3.72 11.14
C GLN A 82 -15.56 -2.34 10.88
N TRP A 83 -16.16 -1.62 9.94
CA TRP A 83 -15.73 -0.30 9.51
C TRP A 83 -16.72 0.77 9.91
N ALA A 84 -16.22 1.89 10.43
CA ALA A 84 -17.03 3.08 10.64
C ALA A 84 -16.33 4.30 10.05
N GLU A 85 -17.15 5.28 9.67
CA GLU A 85 -16.66 6.62 9.36
C GLU A 85 -15.96 7.20 10.57
N ILE A 86 -14.87 7.92 10.31
CA ILE A 86 -14.22 8.70 11.35
C ILE A 86 -15.00 10.02 11.45
N SER A 87 -15.96 10.05 12.39
CA SER A 87 -16.79 11.22 12.64
C SER A 87 -15.93 12.45 12.96
N GLY A 88 -16.31 13.61 12.40
CA GLY A 88 -15.67 14.89 12.72
C GLY A 88 -14.30 15.10 12.08
N LEU A 89 -13.93 14.33 11.05
CA LEU A 89 -12.73 14.64 10.25
C LEU A 89 -12.99 15.66 9.16
N THR A 90 -14.17 15.72 8.56
CA THR A 90 -14.50 16.77 7.59
C THR A 90 -16.01 16.84 7.37
N ASP A 91 -16.54 18.01 6.97
CA ASP A 91 -17.91 18.14 6.46
C ASP A 91 -18.00 17.93 4.93
N LEU A 92 -16.88 17.61 4.29
CA LEU A 92 -16.81 17.27 2.88
C LEU A 92 -17.36 15.84 2.65
N ASN A 93 -17.96 15.63 1.48
CA ASN A 93 -18.47 14.32 1.08
C ASN A 93 -17.34 13.27 1.04
N GLY A 94 -17.60 12.09 1.60
CA GLY A 94 -16.64 10.98 1.69
C GLY A 94 -15.85 11.03 2.99
N ALA A 95 -16.40 10.44 4.05
CA ALA A 95 -15.69 10.30 5.31
C ALA A 95 -14.66 9.16 5.20
N ALA A 96 -13.43 9.43 5.64
CA ALA A 96 -12.44 8.38 5.79
C ALA A 96 -13.00 7.32 6.75
N ARG A 97 -12.88 6.05 6.37
CA ARG A 97 -13.35 4.94 7.20
C ARG A 97 -12.17 4.27 7.86
N ARG A 98 -12.38 3.75 9.07
CA ARG A 98 -11.39 2.94 9.77
C ARG A 98 -12.01 1.70 10.33
N VAL A 99 -11.16 0.71 10.57
CA VAL A 99 -11.50 -0.45 11.38
C VAL A 99 -11.81 0.01 12.81
N ILE A 100 -13.00 -0.32 13.30
CA ILE A 100 -13.41 -0.09 14.69
C ILE A 100 -13.39 -1.38 15.52
N HIS A 101 -13.61 -2.53 14.87
CA HIS A 101 -13.46 -3.83 15.48
C HIS A 101 -12.84 -4.82 14.50
N SER A 102 -11.86 -5.59 14.98
CA SER A 102 -11.20 -6.62 14.18
C SER A 102 -12.16 -7.77 13.88
N GLY A 103 -12.47 -7.95 12.60
CA GLY A 103 -12.98 -9.22 12.07
C GLY A 103 -11.89 -10.29 11.91
N ARG A 104 -12.25 -11.46 11.40
CA ARG A 104 -11.30 -12.53 11.02
C ARG A 104 -10.77 -12.30 9.60
N SER A 105 -10.04 -11.20 9.44
CA SER A 105 -9.51 -10.75 8.16
C SER A 105 -7.98 -10.67 8.21
N PRO A 106 -7.28 -11.04 7.13
CA PRO A 106 -5.82 -10.89 7.02
C PRO A 106 -5.39 -9.46 6.64
N VAL A 107 -6.33 -8.54 6.44
CA VAL A 107 -6.05 -7.23 5.86
C VAL A 107 -5.54 -6.23 6.90
N ILE A 108 -4.45 -5.54 6.56
CA ILE A 108 -3.96 -4.36 7.27
C ILE A 108 -4.10 -3.16 6.33
N PRO A 109 -5.02 -2.22 6.58
CA PRO A 109 -5.09 -0.98 5.81
C PRO A 109 -3.92 -0.06 6.18
N PHE A 110 -3.10 0.31 5.19
CA PHE A 110 -1.94 1.16 5.37
C PHE A 110 -2.23 2.60 4.94
N TYR A 111 -2.64 3.43 5.90
CA TYR A 111 -2.88 4.85 5.67
C TYR A 111 -1.58 5.64 5.60
N TRP A 112 -1.49 6.51 4.61
CA TRP A 112 -0.38 7.44 4.48
C TRP A 112 -0.86 8.78 3.94
N GLY A 113 0.01 9.78 4.00
CA GLY A 113 -0.36 11.14 3.61
C GLY A 113 0.61 12.15 4.18
N TYR A 114 0.14 13.39 4.22
CA TYR A 114 0.91 14.55 4.66
C TYR A 114 0.15 15.33 5.74
N ARG A 115 0.88 15.88 6.70
CA ARG A 115 0.38 16.76 7.76
C ARG A 115 1.37 17.92 7.94
N PRO A 116 0.94 19.19 7.77
CA PRO A 116 1.77 20.33 8.12
C PRO A 116 2.08 20.40 9.61
N VAL A 117 3.12 21.15 9.95
CA VAL A 117 3.35 21.63 11.31
C VAL A 117 2.48 22.86 11.62
N ASP A 118 2.39 23.26 12.88
CA ASP A 118 1.82 24.55 13.23
C ASP A 118 2.75 25.71 12.82
N ARG A 119 2.23 26.94 12.84
CA ARG A 119 2.95 28.12 12.37
C ARG A 119 4.18 28.45 13.22
N GLU A 120 4.11 28.25 14.54
CA GLU A 120 5.22 28.54 15.44
C GLU A 120 6.38 27.57 15.19
N THR A 121 6.07 26.28 15.09
CA THR A 121 7.04 25.23 14.72
C THR A 121 7.70 25.54 13.37
N TYR A 122 6.92 25.96 12.37
CA TYR A 122 7.46 26.36 11.08
C TYR A 122 8.42 27.55 11.19
N ASP A 123 8.01 28.65 11.84
CA ASP A 123 8.83 29.86 11.93
C ASP A 123 10.15 29.59 12.68
N ASN A 124 10.10 28.79 13.75
CA ASN A 124 11.28 28.34 14.49
C ASN A 124 12.23 27.50 13.63
N ASP A 125 11.69 26.56 12.85
CA ASP A 125 12.48 25.69 11.98
C ASP A 125 13.11 26.46 10.80
N GLN A 126 12.40 27.46 10.27
CA GLN A 126 12.94 28.38 9.27
C GLN A 126 14.11 29.21 9.81
N GLN A 127 14.06 29.61 11.08
CA GLN A 127 15.18 30.30 11.72
C GLN A 127 16.37 29.36 11.90
N ARG A 128 16.14 28.15 12.44
CA ARG A 128 17.16 27.08 12.56
C ARG A 128 17.86 26.87 11.22
N TYR A 129 17.10 26.63 10.14
CA TYR A 129 17.66 26.37 8.83
C TYR A 129 18.52 27.53 8.30
N ARG A 130 18.09 28.79 8.46
CA ARG A 130 18.90 29.95 8.07
C ARG A 130 20.23 30.03 8.82
N ASP A 131 20.25 29.62 10.08
CA ASP A 131 21.46 29.62 10.89
C ASP A 131 22.38 28.42 10.59
N GLU A 132 21.79 27.27 10.24
CA GLU A 132 22.53 26.08 9.79
C GLU A 132 23.14 26.25 8.41
N VAL A 133 22.40 26.77 7.42
CA VAL A 133 22.92 26.96 6.04
C VAL A 133 24.18 27.83 6.04
N LYS A 134 24.23 28.87 6.89
CA LYS A 134 25.42 29.73 7.04
C LYS A 134 26.65 28.95 7.53
N LYS A 135 26.46 27.84 8.26
CA LYS A 135 27.53 27.05 8.87
C LYS A 135 27.87 25.79 8.06
N LEU A 136 26.86 25.10 7.57
CA LEU A 136 26.93 23.75 7.00
C LEU A 136 26.75 23.74 5.47
N GLY A 137 26.25 24.82 4.87
CA GLY A 137 25.96 24.89 3.44
C GLY A 137 25.01 23.78 2.99
N LEU A 138 25.47 22.93 2.08
CA LEU A 138 24.69 21.84 1.48
C LEU A 138 24.41 20.67 2.43
N GLU A 139 25.11 20.58 3.57
CA GLU A 139 24.89 19.54 4.58
C GLU A 139 23.79 19.92 5.61
N SER A 140 23.13 21.06 5.42
CA SER A 140 22.04 21.51 6.28
C SER A 140 20.78 20.64 6.11
N VAL A 141 20.07 20.39 7.20
CA VAL A 141 18.82 19.63 7.18
C VAL A 141 17.70 20.52 6.64
N LEU A 142 17.04 20.06 5.58
CA LEU A 142 15.92 20.78 4.96
C LEU A 142 14.85 21.13 6.01
N PRO A 143 14.31 22.36 5.98
CA PRO A 143 13.26 22.74 6.90
C PRO A 143 11.90 22.21 6.43
N TYR A 144 10.92 22.23 7.33
CA TYR A 144 9.52 22.15 6.96
C TYR A 144 9.19 23.26 5.96
N ASP A 145 8.51 22.92 4.87
CA ASP A 145 8.07 23.88 3.87
C ASP A 145 6.60 24.27 4.02
N ALA A 146 5.89 23.57 4.90
CA ALA A 146 4.44 23.62 4.95
C ALA A 146 3.91 23.68 6.38
N PHE A 147 2.92 24.56 6.58
CA PHE A 147 2.31 24.83 7.88
C PHE A 147 0.79 24.97 7.76
N GLN A 148 0.07 24.75 8.86
CA GLN A 148 -1.37 24.98 8.93
C GLN A 148 -1.66 26.47 8.81
N GLU A 149 -2.46 26.86 7.81
CA GLU A 149 -2.85 28.25 7.62
C GLU A 149 -3.67 28.73 8.83
N ASN A 150 -3.27 29.87 9.38
CA ASN A 150 -3.90 30.48 10.54
C ASN A 150 -4.20 31.98 10.37
N ASP A 151 -3.84 32.58 9.22
CA ASP A 151 -4.17 33.98 8.94
C ASP A 151 -5.68 34.14 8.67
N PRO A 152 -6.41 34.95 9.48
CA PRO A 152 -7.86 35.07 9.34
C PRO A 152 -8.32 35.59 7.97
N LYS A 153 -7.52 36.44 7.31
CA LYS A 153 -7.88 37.00 6.00
C LYS A 153 -7.74 35.95 4.91
N ARG A 154 -6.69 35.13 4.97
CA ARG A 154 -6.45 34.01 4.03
C ARG A 154 -7.47 32.90 4.24
N LEU A 155 -7.75 32.52 5.49
CA LEU A 155 -8.77 31.52 5.81
C LEU A 155 -10.15 31.93 5.27
N LYS A 156 -10.54 33.20 5.44
CA LYS A 156 -11.80 33.73 4.87
C LYS A 156 -11.85 33.64 3.33
N LYS A 157 -10.70 33.62 2.65
CA LYS A 157 -10.60 33.46 1.19
C LYS A 157 -10.58 32.00 0.76
N LEU A 158 -9.91 31.13 1.50
CA LEU A 158 -9.75 29.70 1.18
C LEU A 158 -10.99 28.89 1.56
N ASN A 159 -11.67 29.30 2.64
CA ASN A 159 -12.87 28.66 3.16
C ASN A 159 -13.94 29.73 3.51
N PRO A 160 -14.48 30.42 2.49
CA PRO A 160 -15.43 31.51 2.70
C PRO A 160 -16.75 31.06 3.32
N GLU A 161 -17.12 29.80 3.11
CA GLU A 161 -18.34 29.19 3.63
C GLU A 161 -18.15 28.59 5.04
N MET A 162 -16.94 28.68 5.62
CA MET A 162 -16.59 28.11 6.92
C MET A 162 -16.97 26.62 7.05
N ARG A 163 -16.76 25.88 5.95
CA ARG A 163 -16.93 24.44 5.93
C ARG A 163 -15.93 23.78 6.90
N GLY A 164 -16.30 22.66 7.48
CA GLY A 164 -15.50 21.83 8.39
C GLY A 164 -14.28 21.17 7.75
N PHE A 165 -13.33 21.97 7.26
CA PHE A 165 -12.01 21.55 6.82
C PHE A 165 -10.94 22.61 7.13
N CYS A 166 -9.68 22.20 7.12
CA CYS A 166 -8.52 23.08 7.31
C CYS A 166 -7.79 23.34 5.99
N ASN A 167 -6.84 24.28 6.00
CA ASN A 167 -5.95 24.53 4.86
C ASN A 167 -4.48 24.59 5.31
N ASP A 168 -3.57 24.22 4.41
CA ASP A 168 -2.16 24.56 4.57
C ASP A 168 -1.84 25.96 3.99
N ASN A 169 -0.61 26.41 4.21
CA ASN A 169 -0.06 27.67 3.70
C ASN A 169 -0.13 27.80 2.16
N TYR A 170 -0.21 26.70 1.43
CA TYR A 170 -0.40 26.72 -0.01
C TYR A 170 -1.86 26.86 -0.43
N GLY A 171 -2.80 26.50 0.44
CA GLY A 171 -4.24 26.52 0.19
C GLY A 171 -4.84 25.14 -0.03
N ASN A 172 -4.06 24.06 0.08
CA ASN A 172 -4.59 22.71 -0.06
C ASN A 172 -5.58 22.41 1.06
N VAL A 173 -6.68 21.73 0.72
CA VAL A 173 -7.69 21.28 1.69
C VAL A 173 -7.14 20.11 2.51
N LEU A 174 -7.26 20.24 3.83
CA LEU A 174 -6.90 19.28 4.86
C LEU A 174 -8.16 18.89 5.66
N ASP A 175 -8.16 17.70 6.23
CA ASP A 175 -9.16 17.32 7.23
C ASP A 175 -9.00 18.13 8.53
N LEU A 176 -9.94 17.96 9.46
CA LEU A 176 -9.99 18.59 10.78
C LEU A 176 -8.90 18.05 11.73
N ALA A 177 -8.27 16.91 11.41
CA ALA A 177 -7.03 16.47 12.04
C ALA A 177 -5.79 17.15 11.43
N VAL A 178 -5.99 18.12 10.53
CA VAL A 178 -4.97 18.89 9.83
C VAL A 178 -4.08 17.96 9.00
N ALA A 179 -4.68 16.98 8.33
CA ALA A 179 -3.97 16.01 7.51
C ALA A 179 -4.61 15.86 6.12
N LYS A 180 -3.86 15.28 5.20
CA LYS A 180 -4.35 14.90 3.87
C LYS A 180 -3.96 13.47 3.54
N GLY A 181 -4.95 12.58 3.55
CA GLY A 181 -4.82 11.20 3.09
C GLY A 181 -4.29 11.13 1.65
N GLY A 182 -3.26 10.31 1.45
CA GLY A 182 -2.57 10.13 0.17
C GLY A 182 -1.76 11.34 -0.28
N GLY A 183 -1.74 12.42 0.51
CA GLY A 183 -1.19 13.71 0.09
C GLY A 183 -1.94 14.32 -1.10
N THR A 184 -1.32 15.30 -1.74
CA THR A 184 -1.96 16.01 -2.86
C THR A 184 -1.81 15.25 -4.16
N PHE A 185 -2.87 15.24 -4.98
CA PHE A 185 -2.83 14.62 -6.32
C PHE A 185 -1.71 15.22 -7.19
N ALA A 186 -1.49 16.53 -7.07
CA ALA A 186 -0.46 17.26 -7.79
C ALA A 186 0.98 16.87 -7.41
N ASN A 187 1.16 16.21 -6.27
CA ASN A 187 2.45 15.68 -5.83
C ASN A 187 2.72 14.22 -6.25
N ALA A 188 1.81 13.59 -6.99
CA ALA A 188 2.09 12.29 -7.59
C ALA A 188 3.40 12.32 -8.40
N THR A 189 4.15 11.23 -8.33
CA THR A 189 5.44 11.10 -9.01
C THR A 189 5.44 9.91 -9.95
N THR A 190 6.36 9.93 -10.92
CA THR A 190 6.50 8.82 -11.88
C THR A 190 7.76 8.00 -11.64
N CYS A 191 8.58 8.37 -10.65
CA CYS A 191 9.76 7.64 -10.23
C CYS A 191 10.07 7.84 -8.74
N ILE A 192 10.94 6.99 -8.19
CA ILE A 192 11.29 6.98 -6.76
C ILE A 192 12.07 8.26 -6.35
N PRO A 193 13.14 8.69 -7.05
CA PRO A 193 13.91 9.86 -6.62
C PRO A 193 13.10 11.15 -6.52
N ASP A 194 12.06 11.30 -7.34
CA ASP A 194 11.16 12.46 -7.32
C ASP A 194 10.39 12.61 -5.99
N MET A 195 10.30 11.56 -5.18
CA MET A 195 9.75 11.64 -3.82
C MET A 195 10.61 12.50 -2.90
N LEU A 196 11.89 12.67 -3.21
CA LEU A 196 12.82 13.54 -2.48
C LEU A 196 12.92 14.93 -3.09
N GLY A 197 12.12 15.22 -4.13
CA GLY A 197 12.10 16.51 -4.80
C GLY A 197 11.06 17.49 -4.24
N PRO A 198 11.12 18.76 -4.68
CA PRO A 198 10.13 19.75 -4.32
C PRO A 198 8.72 19.34 -4.76
N GLY A 199 7.72 19.87 -4.05
CA GLY A 199 6.33 19.78 -4.49
C GLY A 199 6.13 20.43 -5.86
N ALA A 200 5.08 20.03 -6.57
CA ALA A 200 4.79 20.64 -7.86
C ALA A 200 4.42 22.13 -7.69
N ASN A 201 5.08 23.00 -8.47
CA ASN A 201 4.85 24.45 -8.50
C ASN A 201 3.83 24.85 -9.57
N GLY A 202 3.00 25.85 -9.26
CA GLY A 202 1.76 26.19 -9.98
C GLY A 202 1.83 26.44 -11.48
N GLY A 203 3.00 26.71 -12.08
CA GLY A 203 3.15 26.94 -13.52
C GLY A 203 3.01 25.67 -14.37
N ALA A 204 3.68 24.59 -13.99
CA ALA A 204 3.60 23.29 -14.68
C ALA A 204 2.23 22.62 -14.49
N ILE A 205 1.56 22.93 -13.39
CA ILE A 205 0.27 22.35 -13.01
C ILE A 205 -0.92 23.15 -13.53
N TRP A 206 -0.77 24.43 -13.85
CA TRP A 206 -1.85 25.16 -14.54
C TRP A 206 -2.32 24.41 -15.79
N MET A 207 -1.39 23.80 -16.53
CA MET A 207 -1.70 22.96 -17.70
C MET A 207 -2.40 21.63 -17.34
N ALA A 208 -1.96 20.93 -16.29
CA ALA A 208 -2.58 19.67 -15.86
C ALA A 208 -3.96 19.89 -15.20
N GLY A 209 -4.10 20.98 -14.44
CA GLY A 209 -5.35 21.40 -13.81
C GLY A 209 -6.40 21.90 -14.79
N VAL A 210 -5.99 22.42 -15.96
CA VAL A 210 -6.91 22.75 -17.06
C VAL A 210 -7.47 21.47 -17.72
N TYR A 211 -6.67 20.40 -17.81
CA TYR A 211 -7.13 19.12 -18.35
C TYR A 211 -8.06 18.36 -17.39
N SER A 212 -7.73 18.31 -16.09
CA SER A 212 -8.61 17.73 -15.05
C SER A 212 -9.93 18.52 -14.90
N ARG A 213 -9.91 19.86 -15.01
CA ARG A 213 -11.11 20.73 -14.99
C ARG A 213 -12.13 20.43 -16.09
N LYS A 214 -11.69 19.93 -17.26
CA LYS A 214 -12.60 19.56 -18.36
C LYS A 214 -13.23 18.18 -18.20
N LEU A 215 -12.63 17.31 -17.40
CA LEU A 215 -13.11 15.93 -17.20
C LEU A 215 -14.04 15.79 -15.98
N ASN A 216 -13.93 16.68 -14.97
CA ASN A 216 -14.71 16.61 -13.72
C ASN A 216 -15.92 17.56 -13.65
N GLY A 217 -16.50 17.96 -14.79
CA GLY A 217 -17.81 18.65 -14.80
C GLY A 217 -17.89 20.00 -14.06
N GLY A 218 -16.76 20.64 -13.76
CA GLY A 218 -16.75 21.96 -13.10
C GLY A 218 -16.91 21.94 -11.58
N ASP A 219 -16.58 20.84 -10.89
CA ASP A 219 -16.52 20.82 -9.43
C ASP A 219 -15.36 21.71 -8.89
N TYR A 220 -15.69 22.65 -8.00
CA TYR A 220 -14.81 23.70 -7.48
C TYR A 220 -14.02 23.30 -6.22
N THR A 221 -14.06 22.04 -5.81
CA THR A 221 -13.43 21.53 -4.56
C THR A 221 -11.92 21.28 -4.63
N HIS A 222 -11.29 21.39 -5.80
CA HIS A 222 -9.84 21.11 -5.97
C HIS A 222 -9.10 22.13 -6.86
N PRO A 223 -8.90 23.39 -6.42
CA PRO A 223 -7.92 24.27 -7.03
C PRO A 223 -6.52 23.66 -6.79
N ILE A 224 -5.68 23.62 -7.82
CA ILE A 224 -4.32 23.12 -7.66
C ILE A 224 -3.40 24.27 -7.24
N TYR A 225 -3.02 24.23 -5.97
CA TYR A 225 -2.13 25.19 -5.33
C TYR A 225 -0.65 24.81 -5.48
N GLY A 226 0.25 25.61 -4.90
CA GLY A 226 1.57 25.09 -4.54
C GLY A 226 1.43 23.85 -3.65
N ASN A 227 2.45 23.01 -3.59
CA ASN A 227 2.36 21.76 -2.84
C ASN A 227 3.54 21.61 -1.89
N PRO A 228 3.34 20.94 -0.74
CA PRO A 228 4.43 20.61 0.16
C PRO A 228 5.45 19.71 -0.53
N HIS A 229 6.65 19.64 0.03
CA HIS A 229 7.73 18.80 -0.43
C HIS A 229 7.28 17.34 -0.46
N ARG A 230 7.69 16.57 -1.48
CA ARG A 230 7.18 15.20 -1.69
C ARG A 230 7.71 14.17 -0.69
N ILE A 231 8.59 14.59 0.22
CA ILE A 231 9.32 13.73 1.16
C ILE A 231 8.40 12.91 2.08
N TYR A 232 7.17 13.36 2.32
CA TYR A 232 6.19 12.56 3.06
C TYR A 232 5.89 11.20 2.38
N GLN A 233 6.07 11.09 1.06
CA GLN A 233 5.97 9.82 0.33
C GLN A 233 7.14 8.89 0.65
N PHE A 234 8.35 9.44 0.77
CA PHE A 234 9.52 8.70 1.23
C PHE A 234 9.32 8.22 2.67
N PHE A 235 8.83 9.08 3.57
CA PHE A 235 8.48 8.67 4.93
C PHE A 235 7.30 7.68 5.00
N ALA A 236 6.39 7.69 4.03
CA ALA A 236 5.39 6.64 3.91
C ALA A 236 6.03 5.29 3.54
N ALA A 237 6.97 5.27 2.60
CA ALA A 237 7.72 4.06 2.26
C ALA A 237 8.57 3.56 3.42
N GLN A 238 9.18 4.47 4.20
CA GLN A 238 9.90 4.12 5.41
C GLN A 238 8.99 3.44 6.44
N ARG A 239 7.82 4.03 6.74
CA ARG A 239 6.85 3.43 7.66
C ARG A 239 6.33 2.07 7.17
N LEU A 240 6.16 1.89 5.86
CA LEU A 240 5.80 0.59 5.29
C LEU A 240 6.94 -0.43 5.46
N ALA A 241 8.19 -0.02 5.28
CA ALA A 241 9.36 -0.86 5.54
C ALA A 241 9.45 -1.24 7.03
N ASP A 242 9.23 -0.29 7.92
CA ASP A 242 9.21 -0.51 9.37
C ASP A 242 8.11 -1.50 9.76
N LEU A 243 6.91 -1.39 9.17
CA LEU A 243 5.82 -2.36 9.38
C LEU A 243 6.21 -3.77 8.94
N ILE A 244 6.84 -3.92 7.77
CA ILE A 244 7.34 -5.23 7.31
C ILE A 244 8.37 -5.78 8.32
N LEU A 245 9.32 -4.96 8.75
CA LEU A 245 10.33 -5.35 9.72
C LEU A 245 9.73 -5.69 11.09
N GLU A 246 8.72 -4.96 11.55
CA GLU A 246 8.02 -5.23 12.80
C GLU A 246 7.35 -6.61 12.77
N ILE A 247 6.66 -6.94 11.68
CA ILE A 247 6.07 -8.27 11.46
C ILE A 247 7.15 -9.36 11.47
N ARG A 248 8.27 -9.12 10.78
CA ARG A 248 9.39 -10.08 10.66
C ARG A 248 10.18 -10.26 11.95
N LYS A 249 10.29 -9.22 12.78
CA LYS A 249 11.01 -9.23 14.07
C LYS A 249 10.19 -9.82 15.21
N ASN A 250 8.87 -9.87 15.05
CA ASN A 250 7.98 -10.42 16.06
C ASN A 250 7.94 -11.96 15.96
N PRO A 251 8.35 -12.70 17.01
CA PRO A 251 8.41 -14.17 16.97
C PRO A 251 7.07 -14.86 16.65
N LYS A 252 5.94 -14.19 16.88
CA LYS A 252 4.62 -14.75 16.59
C LYS A 252 4.23 -14.66 15.11
N THR A 253 4.84 -13.75 14.37
CA THR A 253 4.48 -13.43 12.98
C THR A 253 5.67 -13.49 12.03
N GLU A 254 6.87 -13.84 12.51
CA GLU A 254 8.10 -13.84 11.72
C GLU A 254 8.02 -14.74 10.46
N LEU A 255 7.25 -15.83 10.56
CA LEU A 255 7.02 -16.80 9.48
C LEU A 255 5.77 -16.51 8.64
N ASP A 256 4.96 -15.51 9.00
CA ASP A 256 3.71 -15.21 8.30
C ASP A 256 3.98 -14.68 6.89
N THR A 257 3.16 -15.08 5.93
CA THR A 257 3.31 -14.58 4.55
C THR A 257 2.81 -13.14 4.45
N ILE A 258 3.61 -12.22 3.93
CA ILE A 258 3.23 -10.81 3.73
C ILE A 258 2.97 -10.56 2.24
N ASN A 259 1.72 -10.24 1.90
CA ASN A 259 1.34 -9.80 0.56
C ASN A 259 1.03 -8.30 0.61
N ILE A 260 1.50 -7.53 -0.37
CA ILE A 260 1.15 -6.10 -0.50
C ILE A 260 0.30 -5.92 -1.75
N VAL A 261 -0.88 -5.32 -1.58
CA VAL A 261 -1.73 -4.88 -2.71
C VAL A 261 -1.74 -3.36 -2.69
N ALA A 262 -1.21 -2.76 -3.74
CA ALA A 262 -0.98 -1.33 -3.80
C ALA A 262 -1.65 -0.72 -5.03
N HIS A 263 -2.24 0.45 -4.86
CA HIS A 263 -2.90 1.20 -5.92
C HIS A 263 -2.20 2.54 -6.20
N SER A 264 -2.09 2.90 -7.48
CA SER A 264 -1.60 4.21 -7.91
C SER A 264 -0.26 4.56 -7.27
N GLN A 265 -0.08 5.73 -6.66
CA GLN A 265 1.17 6.14 -5.99
C GLN A 265 1.65 5.14 -4.91
N GLY A 266 0.72 4.41 -4.28
CA GLY A 266 1.01 3.33 -3.35
C GLY A 266 1.92 2.25 -3.95
N THR A 267 1.91 2.06 -5.27
CA THR A 267 2.79 1.09 -5.95
C THR A 267 4.26 1.51 -5.86
N ILE A 268 4.56 2.80 -6.03
CA ILE A 268 5.92 3.33 -5.94
C ILE A 268 6.40 3.33 -4.49
N ILE A 269 5.51 3.66 -3.54
CA ILE A 269 5.76 3.53 -2.11
C ILE A 269 6.11 2.08 -1.75
N THR A 270 5.37 1.12 -2.29
CA THR A 270 5.62 -0.32 -2.09
C THR A 270 6.96 -0.75 -2.66
N MET A 271 7.31 -0.31 -3.87
CA MET A 271 8.62 -0.61 -4.48
C MET A 271 9.76 -0.09 -3.60
N LEU A 272 9.70 1.17 -3.17
CA LEU A 272 10.71 1.77 -2.31
C LEU A 272 10.77 1.09 -0.94
N ALA A 273 9.62 0.80 -0.30
CA ALA A 273 9.58 0.18 1.02
C ALA A 273 10.34 -1.16 1.06
N ASN A 274 10.15 -2.02 0.06
CA ASN A 274 10.87 -3.29 -0.01
C ASN A 274 12.39 -3.09 -0.20
N MET A 275 12.81 -2.08 -0.98
CA MET A 275 14.23 -1.72 -1.10
C MET A 275 14.80 -1.19 0.22
N LEU A 276 14.03 -0.39 0.97
CA LEU A 276 14.40 0.11 2.29
C LEU A 276 14.54 -1.02 3.32
N VAL A 277 13.63 -2.01 3.33
CA VAL A 277 13.77 -3.21 4.17
C VAL A 277 15.13 -3.87 3.93
N ARG A 278 15.47 -4.12 2.66
CA ARG A 278 16.77 -4.74 2.29
C ARG A 278 17.96 -3.87 2.67
N GLN A 279 17.84 -2.54 2.54
CA GLN A 279 18.90 -1.61 2.91
C GLN A 279 19.13 -1.58 4.42
N GLN A 280 18.05 -1.57 5.20
CA GLN A 280 18.10 -1.39 6.65
C GLN A 280 18.56 -2.64 7.36
N ASP A 281 18.04 -3.79 6.95
CA ASP A 281 18.37 -5.05 7.60
C ASP A 281 18.31 -6.22 6.60
N PRO A 282 19.45 -6.55 5.96
CA PRO A 282 19.53 -7.61 4.96
C PRO A 282 19.16 -9.01 5.49
N GLN A 283 19.12 -9.20 6.81
CA GLN A 283 18.77 -10.48 7.42
C GLN A 283 17.27 -10.81 7.28
N TYR A 284 16.42 -9.79 7.17
CA TYR A 284 14.98 -9.97 7.08
C TYR A 284 14.52 -9.99 5.62
N ALA A 285 13.59 -10.89 5.33
CA ALA A 285 12.93 -10.96 4.04
C ALA A 285 12.02 -9.74 3.83
N VAL A 286 11.97 -9.29 2.57
CA VAL A 286 10.99 -8.31 2.10
C VAL A 286 9.58 -8.93 2.06
N ALA A 287 8.59 -8.24 1.47
CA ALA A 287 7.29 -8.85 1.25
C ALA A 287 7.39 -10.13 0.40
N ASP A 288 6.48 -11.07 0.59
CA ASP A 288 6.48 -12.34 -0.13
C ASP A 288 5.87 -12.21 -1.53
N CYS A 289 4.97 -11.26 -1.74
CA CYS A 289 4.34 -10.98 -3.03
C CYS A 289 3.85 -9.53 -3.09
N THR A 290 3.95 -8.91 -4.25
CA THR A 290 3.39 -7.56 -4.47
C THR A 290 2.46 -7.54 -5.68
N ILE A 291 1.29 -6.93 -5.50
CA ILE A 291 0.31 -6.67 -6.55
C ILE A 291 0.23 -5.15 -6.73
N LEU A 292 0.67 -4.68 -7.90
CA LEU A 292 0.72 -3.28 -8.27
C LEU A 292 -0.42 -2.97 -9.23
N CYS A 293 -1.41 -2.20 -8.77
CA CYS A 293 -2.58 -1.82 -9.54
C CYS A 293 -2.44 -0.38 -10.04
N HIS A 294 -2.58 -0.16 -11.34
CA HIS A 294 -2.61 1.19 -11.93
C HIS A 294 -1.39 2.05 -11.56
N SER A 295 -0.19 1.45 -11.60
CA SER A 295 1.05 2.13 -11.21
C SER A 295 1.37 3.34 -12.10
N PRO A 296 1.60 4.54 -11.53
CA PRO A 296 2.06 5.72 -12.26
C PRO A 296 3.56 5.69 -12.57
N TYR A 297 4.28 4.65 -12.16
CA TYR A 297 5.71 4.54 -12.42
C TYR A 297 6.00 4.46 -13.92
N SER A 298 6.78 5.42 -14.44
CA SER A 298 7.11 5.50 -15.86
C SER A 298 8.44 4.82 -16.17
N LEU A 299 8.50 4.10 -17.29
CA LEU A 299 9.72 3.44 -17.78
C LEU A 299 10.65 4.36 -18.59
N ALA A 300 10.26 5.63 -18.76
CA ALA A 300 11.05 6.61 -19.48
C ALA A 300 10.82 8.04 -18.93
N PRO A 301 11.75 8.98 -19.17
CA PRO A 301 11.62 10.37 -18.73
C PRO A 301 10.40 11.03 -19.34
N ARG A 302 9.65 11.83 -18.56
CA ARG A 302 8.45 12.53 -19.03
C ARG A 302 8.80 13.97 -19.38
N PHE A 303 8.17 14.53 -20.41
CA PHE A 303 8.48 15.88 -20.88
C PHE A 303 8.33 16.93 -19.77
N LEU A 304 7.23 16.86 -19.01
CA LEU A 304 6.96 17.81 -17.92
C LEU A 304 7.96 17.66 -16.76
N GLU A 305 8.39 16.43 -16.48
CA GLU A 305 9.42 16.14 -15.47
C GLU A 305 10.78 16.70 -15.92
N ASN A 306 11.13 16.57 -17.21
CA ASN A 306 12.36 17.13 -17.77
C ASN A 306 12.44 18.67 -17.71
N GLN A 307 11.31 19.35 -17.49
CA GLN A 307 11.26 20.80 -17.30
C GLN A 307 11.45 21.21 -15.83
N LEU A 308 11.45 20.26 -14.89
CA LEU A 308 11.71 20.53 -13.48
C LEU A 308 13.21 20.63 -13.20
N PRO A 309 13.64 21.53 -12.30
CA PRO A 309 15.04 21.61 -11.88
C PRO A 309 15.47 20.31 -11.18
N GLY A 310 16.65 19.81 -11.51
CA GLY A 310 17.22 18.61 -10.89
C GLY A 310 17.86 17.65 -11.90
N ARG A 311 18.38 16.52 -11.39
CA ARG A 311 18.92 15.44 -12.21
C ARG A 311 17.82 14.44 -12.53
N GLN A 312 17.31 14.51 -13.75
CA GLN A 312 16.20 13.69 -14.21
C GLN A 312 16.65 12.26 -14.51
N GLN A 313 15.81 11.30 -14.10
CA GLN A 313 16.16 9.89 -14.23
C GLN A 313 16.01 9.43 -15.68
N THR A 314 17.09 8.89 -16.25
CA THR A 314 17.11 8.34 -17.61
C THR A 314 16.16 7.14 -17.74
N ALA A 315 15.77 6.78 -18.98
CA ALA A 315 14.95 5.59 -19.22
C ALA A 315 15.64 4.32 -18.69
N LYS A 316 16.94 4.19 -18.93
CA LYS A 316 17.76 3.08 -18.44
C LYS A 316 17.67 2.95 -16.92
N ALA A 317 17.89 4.04 -16.18
CA ALA A 317 17.85 4.01 -14.71
C ALA A 317 16.48 3.58 -14.16
N ARG A 318 15.37 4.02 -14.77
CA ARG A 318 14.02 3.62 -14.36
C ARG A 318 13.73 2.16 -14.63
N GLN A 319 14.12 1.68 -15.82
CA GLN A 319 13.98 0.28 -16.19
C GLN A 319 14.83 -0.62 -15.28
N GLU A 320 16.07 -0.24 -15.01
CA GLU A 320 16.96 -0.95 -14.08
C GLU A 320 16.39 -0.95 -12.65
N THR A 321 15.77 0.15 -12.20
CA THR A 321 15.12 0.21 -10.89
C THR A 321 13.99 -0.82 -10.78
N LEU A 322 13.13 -0.93 -11.80
CA LEU A 322 12.07 -1.94 -11.82
C LEU A 322 12.63 -3.37 -11.89
N CYS A 323 13.65 -3.61 -12.71
CA CYS A 323 14.33 -4.90 -12.77
C CYS A 323 14.96 -5.28 -11.42
N ASN A 324 15.59 -4.33 -10.74
CA ASN A 324 16.20 -4.54 -9.42
C ASN A 324 15.13 -4.81 -8.34
N PHE A 325 13.99 -4.14 -8.41
CA PHE A 325 12.83 -4.46 -7.57
C PHE A 325 12.37 -5.91 -7.78
N CYS A 326 12.19 -6.34 -9.03
CA CYS A 326 11.77 -7.72 -9.31
C CYS A 326 12.82 -8.74 -8.86
N ARG A 327 14.12 -8.48 -9.09
CA ARG A 327 15.21 -9.32 -8.59
C ARG A 327 15.21 -9.41 -7.07
N LEU A 328 14.96 -8.30 -6.38
CA LEU A 328 14.86 -8.27 -4.92
C LEU A 328 13.72 -9.17 -4.44
N MET A 329 12.54 -9.07 -5.04
CA MET A 329 11.40 -9.94 -4.71
C MET A 329 11.72 -11.42 -4.95
N ALA A 330 12.41 -11.74 -6.05
CA ALA A 330 12.84 -13.10 -6.39
C ALA A 330 13.86 -13.71 -5.41
N THR A 331 14.44 -12.92 -4.49
CA THR A 331 15.31 -13.46 -3.43
C THR A 331 14.56 -14.23 -2.35
N ASN A 332 13.23 -14.30 -2.43
CA ASN A 332 12.41 -15.09 -1.52
C ASN A 332 12.82 -16.58 -1.58
N PRO A 333 13.12 -17.24 -0.45
CA PRO A 333 13.58 -18.64 -0.45
C PRO A 333 12.53 -19.64 -0.94
N LYS A 334 11.25 -19.25 -0.97
CA LYS A 334 10.16 -20.07 -1.48
C LYS A 334 9.80 -19.74 -2.94
N TYR A 335 10.52 -18.83 -3.60
CA TYR A 335 10.31 -18.53 -5.02
C TYR A 335 10.63 -19.76 -5.87
N ASP A 336 9.72 -20.06 -6.80
CA ASP A 336 9.91 -21.09 -7.82
C ASP A 336 9.39 -20.56 -9.17
N PRO A 337 10.21 -20.56 -10.23
CA PRO A 337 9.84 -20.00 -11.52
C PRO A 337 8.70 -20.79 -12.20
N ALA A 338 8.54 -22.08 -11.91
CA ALA A 338 7.41 -22.88 -12.40
C ALA A 338 6.10 -22.57 -11.65
N GLY A 339 6.15 -21.78 -10.57
CA GLY A 339 4.97 -21.38 -9.80
C GLY A 339 4.33 -22.49 -9.01
N ARG A 340 5.13 -23.47 -8.62
CA ARG A 340 4.70 -24.60 -7.80
C ARG A 340 5.39 -24.58 -6.45
N TYR A 341 4.74 -25.19 -5.47
CA TYR A 341 5.34 -25.43 -4.17
C TYR A 341 6.20 -26.69 -4.23
N HIS A 342 7.29 -26.71 -3.46
CA HIS A 342 8.09 -27.92 -3.30
C HIS A 342 7.23 -29.05 -2.69
N PRO A 343 7.34 -30.31 -3.16
CA PRO A 343 6.55 -31.43 -2.63
C PRO A 343 6.63 -31.56 -1.10
N ASP A 344 7.82 -31.38 -0.51
CA ASP A 344 8.01 -31.45 0.95
C ASP A 344 7.24 -30.34 1.69
N PHE A 345 7.15 -29.14 1.10
CA PHE A 345 6.37 -28.05 1.68
C PHE A 345 4.87 -28.35 1.64
N VAL A 346 4.39 -28.94 0.54
CA VAL A 346 2.99 -29.40 0.42
C VAL A 346 2.71 -30.50 1.44
N GLN A 347 3.62 -31.46 1.59
CA GLN A 347 3.50 -32.53 2.58
C GLN A 347 3.49 -31.99 4.01
N ALA A 348 4.31 -31.00 4.33
CA ALA A 348 4.29 -30.31 5.62
C ALA A 348 2.93 -29.65 5.89
N MET A 349 2.37 -28.93 4.91
CA MET A 349 1.02 -28.33 5.02
C MET A 349 -0.09 -29.38 5.21
N MET A 350 0.06 -30.58 4.65
CA MET A 350 -0.89 -31.67 4.88
C MET A 350 -0.73 -32.28 6.28
N ASN A 351 0.50 -32.35 6.79
CA ASN A 351 0.81 -32.92 8.09
C ASN A 351 0.38 -32.01 9.25
N ASP A 352 0.51 -30.69 9.10
CA ASP A 352 0.10 -29.69 10.09
C ASP A 352 -1.39 -29.29 9.99
N GLY A 353 -2.10 -29.78 8.96
CA GLY A 353 -3.52 -29.53 8.75
C GLY A 353 -3.86 -28.17 8.13
N THR A 354 -2.87 -27.41 7.65
CA THR A 354 -3.09 -26.14 6.94
C THR A 354 -3.61 -26.34 5.52
N LEU A 355 -3.33 -27.49 4.90
CA LEU A 355 -3.95 -27.94 3.64
C LEU A 355 -4.86 -29.14 3.88
N ALA A 356 -6.18 -28.95 3.69
CA ALA A 356 -7.15 -30.01 3.88
C ALA A 356 -7.02 -31.13 2.83
N ARG A 357 -7.12 -32.39 3.26
CA ARG A 357 -7.06 -33.58 2.37
C ARG A 357 -8.15 -33.58 1.28
N LYS A 358 -9.33 -33.04 1.59
CA LYS A 358 -10.44 -32.83 0.65
C LYS A 358 -10.48 -31.36 0.25
N HIS A 359 -9.62 -30.98 -0.70
CA HIS A 359 -9.52 -29.61 -1.18
C HIS A 359 -9.31 -29.58 -2.70
N GLN A 360 -9.78 -28.51 -3.36
CA GLN A 360 -9.66 -28.34 -4.81
C GLN A 360 -8.21 -28.18 -5.29
N TRP A 361 -7.26 -28.07 -4.35
CA TRP A 361 -5.81 -28.02 -4.62
C TRP A 361 -5.33 -29.20 -5.44
N HIS A 362 -5.90 -30.39 -5.19
CA HIS A 362 -5.49 -31.62 -5.87
C HIS A 362 -6.18 -31.81 -7.24
N SER A 363 -7.27 -31.10 -7.50
CA SER A 363 -8.09 -31.26 -8.71
C SER A 363 -7.95 -30.11 -9.71
N ASP A 364 -7.54 -28.92 -9.27
CA ASP A 364 -7.44 -27.73 -10.11
C ASP A 364 -6.12 -27.00 -9.84
N PRO A 365 -5.23 -26.85 -10.85
CA PRO A 365 -3.93 -26.20 -10.67
C PRO A 365 -4.03 -24.71 -10.32
N ARG A 366 -5.19 -24.07 -10.58
CA ARG A 366 -5.46 -22.70 -10.09
C ARG A 366 -5.39 -22.65 -8.57
N TYR A 367 -5.71 -23.78 -7.92
CA TYR A 367 -5.56 -24.33 -6.57
C TYR A 367 -4.25 -24.11 -5.80
N GLY A 368 -3.13 -24.30 -6.50
CA GLY A 368 -1.83 -24.55 -5.88
C GLY A 368 -0.74 -23.60 -6.34
N ARG A 369 -1.11 -22.41 -6.81
CA ARG A 369 -0.16 -21.42 -7.33
C ARG A 369 0.75 -20.91 -6.20
N ASN A 370 2.05 -21.06 -6.41
CA ASN A 370 3.07 -20.46 -5.57
C ASN A 370 3.29 -19.01 -6.00
N ASN A 371 2.95 -18.06 -5.12
CA ASN A 371 3.09 -16.62 -5.39
C ASN A 371 4.32 -15.98 -4.73
N TYR A 372 5.12 -16.76 -3.98
CA TYR A 372 6.30 -16.24 -3.30
C TYR A 372 7.30 -15.66 -4.31
N GLY A 373 7.85 -14.50 -3.98
CA GLY A 373 8.78 -13.73 -4.80
C GLY A 373 8.18 -13.09 -6.05
N ARG A 374 6.86 -13.16 -6.27
CA ARG A 374 6.23 -12.63 -7.49
C ARG A 374 5.86 -11.16 -7.39
N VAL A 375 5.95 -10.49 -8.55
CA VAL A 375 5.46 -9.14 -8.77
C VAL A 375 4.35 -9.20 -9.81
N TYR A 376 3.17 -8.70 -9.47
CA TYR A 376 2.05 -8.60 -10.41
C TYR A 376 1.81 -7.15 -10.78
N ASN A 377 1.73 -6.86 -12.09
CA ASN A 377 1.24 -5.60 -12.62
C ASN A 377 -0.19 -5.78 -13.14
N TYR A 378 -1.15 -5.11 -12.50
CA TYR A 378 -2.52 -5.02 -12.97
C TYR A 378 -2.71 -3.64 -13.60
N PHE A 379 -2.98 -3.61 -14.90
CA PHE A 379 -3.05 -2.38 -15.68
C PHE A 379 -4.37 -2.26 -16.44
N CYS A 380 -4.77 -1.05 -16.79
CA CYS A 380 -5.99 -0.80 -17.55
C CYS A 380 -5.71 0.19 -18.70
N PRO A 381 -5.86 -0.23 -19.97
CA PRO A 381 -5.70 0.65 -21.12
C PRO A 381 -6.61 1.88 -21.13
N ASP A 382 -7.76 1.79 -20.47
CA ASP A 382 -8.75 2.87 -20.36
C ASP A 382 -8.50 3.79 -19.16
N ASP A 383 -7.40 3.60 -18.41
CA ASP A 383 -7.04 4.49 -17.31
C ASP A 383 -6.67 5.88 -17.81
N GLY A 384 -7.62 6.82 -17.70
CA GLY A 384 -7.47 8.21 -18.14
C GLY A 384 -6.51 9.06 -17.30
N ILE A 385 -6.08 8.60 -16.13
CA ILE A 385 -5.17 9.34 -15.23
C ILE A 385 -3.73 8.90 -15.46
N VAL A 386 -3.48 7.59 -15.42
CA VAL A 386 -2.14 7.03 -15.58
C VAL A 386 -1.65 7.13 -17.03
N SER A 387 -2.58 7.25 -18.00
CA SER A 387 -2.26 7.46 -19.42
C SER A 387 -1.91 8.90 -19.81
N LEU A 388 -2.08 9.89 -18.92
CA LEU A 388 -1.72 11.28 -19.19
C LEU A 388 -0.27 11.38 -19.69
N GLN A 389 -0.01 12.24 -20.69
CA GLN A 389 1.33 12.38 -21.30
C GLN A 389 2.44 12.72 -20.29
N SER A 390 2.08 13.43 -19.22
CA SER A 390 2.99 13.77 -18.11
C SER A 390 3.28 12.59 -17.17
N VAL A 391 2.48 11.51 -17.22
CA VAL A 391 2.58 10.34 -16.34
C VAL A 391 3.04 9.13 -17.14
N GLN A 392 2.20 8.63 -18.06
CA GLN A 392 2.41 7.43 -18.87
C GLN A 392 3.02 6.25 -18.08
N GLY A 393 2.47 5.96 -16.91
CA GLY A 393 2.96 4.88 -16.04
C GLY A 393 2.73 3.49 -16.65
N PHE A 394 3.41 2.46 -16.17
CA PHE A 394 3.14 1.10 -16.68
C PHE A 394 1.75 0.55 -16.26
N GLY A 395 1.01 1.27 -15.42
CA GLY A 395 -0.35 0.93 -14.98
C GLY A 395 -1.47 1.20 -16.00
N TRP A 396 -1.22 1.94 -17.09
CA TRP A 396 -2.20 2.06 -18.18
C TRP A 396 -1.89 1.11 -19.35
N ARG A 397 -0.59 0.88 -19.63
CA ARG A 397 -0.15 0.20 -20.84
C ARG A 397 0.54 -1.15 -20.64
N GLY A 398 0.83 -1.51 -19.41
CA GLY A 398 1.71 -2.61 -19.10
C GLY A 398 3.19 -2.27 -19.31
N ILE A 399 4.03 -3.24 -19.01
CA ILE A 399 5.48 -3.24 -19.17
C ILE A 399 5.79 -3.95 -20.51
N PRO A 400 6.62 -3.36 -21.39
CA PRO A 400 6.94 -3.97 -22.68
C PRO A 400 7.61 -5.34 -22.55
N ASP A 401 7.27 -6.27 -23.45
CA ASP A 401 7.76 -7.66 -23.43
C ASP A 401 9.29 -7.78 -23.38
N GLN A 402 10.00 -6.92 -24.13
CA GLN A 402 11.46 -6.91 -24.14
C GLN A 402 12.04 -6.63 -22.74
N LEU A 403 11.39 -5.78 -21.95
CA LEU A 403 11.80 -5.50 -20.57
C LEU A 403 11.31 -6.60 -19.63
N ALA A 404 10.06 -7.04 -19.81
CA ALA A 404 9.45 -8.09 -19.00
C ALA A 404 10.21 -9.44 -19.09
N ALA A 405 10.79 -9.76 -20.24
CA ALA A 405 11.58 -10.97 -20.45
C ALA A 405 12.80 -11.08 -19.50
N GLY A 406 13.30 -9.96 -18.96
CA GLY A 406 14.36 -9.95 -17.96
C GLY A 406 13.91 -10.13 -16.52
N MET A 407 12.61 -10.35 -16.28
CA MET A 407 11.97 -10.42 -14.96
C MET A 407 11.04 -11.66 -14.89
N GLU A 408 11.60 -12.85 -14.69
CA GLU A 408 10.85 -14.12 -14.70
C GLU A 408 9.71 -14.20 -13.67
N ASN A 409 9.84 -13.42 -12.59
CA ASN A 409 8.86 -13.34 -11.51
C ASN A 409 7.81 -12.22 -11.71
N LEU A 410 7.87 -11.49 -12.82
CA LEU A 410 6.90 -10.46 -13.18
C LEU A 410 5.75 -11.08 -13.99
N TYR A 411 4.53 -10.81 -13.56
CA TYR A 411 3.31 -11.20 -14.25
C TYR A 411 2.45 -9.97 -14.49
N GLN A 412 1.78 -9.92 -15.64
CA GLN A 412 0.93 -8.78 -15.98
C GLN A 412 -0.49 -9.24 -16.28
N ARG A 413 -1.47 -8.41 -15.93
CA ARG A 413 -2.88 -8.62 -16.28
C ARG A 413 -3.51 -7.30 -16.68
N ALA A 414 -4.15 -7.28 -17.84
CA ALA A 414 -4.95 -6.15 -18.26
C ALA A 414 -6.39 -6.31 -17.76
N PHE A 415 -6.92 -5.27 -17.13
CA PHE A 415 -8.35 -5.12 -16.89
C PHE A 415 -8.98 -4.40 -18.09
N CYS A 416 -9.82 -5.13 -18.82
CA CYS A 416 -10.63 -4.57 -19.89
C CYS A 416 -12.09 -4.99 -19.70
N GLN A 417 -13.01 -4.07 -19.96
CA GLN A 417 -14.43 -4.41 -20.04
C GLN A 417 -14.73 -4.87 -21.47
N ARG A 418 -15.47 -5.98 -21.63
CA ARG A 418 -15.95 -6.50 -22.94
C ARG A 418 -14.88 -7.03 -23.91
N TYR A 419 -13.62 -7.12 -23.50
CA TYR A 419 -12.54 -7.71 -24.29
C TYR A 419 -11.79 -8.75 -23.48
N THR A 420 -11.52 -9.90 -24.08
CA THR A 420 -10.62 -10.90 -23.51
C THR A 420 -9.19 -10.41 -23.68
N THR A 421 -8.50 -10.18 -22.57
CA THR A 421 -7.07 -9.90 -22.56
C THR A 421 -6.32 -11.19 -22.23
N GLY A 422 -5.30 -11.51 -23.04
CA GLY A 422 -4.50 -12.72 -22.97
C GLY A 422 -3.54 -12.74 -21.80
#